data_AF-A0AAN6U6G7-F1
#
_entry.id   AF-A0AAN6U6G7-F1
#
_cell.length_a   1.000
_cell.length_b   1.000
_cell.length_c   1.000
_cell.angle_alpha   90.00
_cell.angle_beta   90.00
_cell.angle_gamma   90.00
#
_symmetry.space_group_name_H-M   'P 1'
#
loop_
_entity.id
_entity.type
_entity.pdbx_description
1 polymer ?
#
loop_
_entity_poly.entity_id
_entity_poly.type
_entity_poly.pdbx_seq_one_letter_code
_entity_poly.pdbx_strand_id
1 'polypeptide(L)'
;LLRKVEGIIDEAPPEKGPRRFGNVSFRRWHEILKGRVRGFLREYLPRSLWEAWGGLKEKEEEDAGLIAEVEGYFMGSWGSKERLDYGTGHELSFLAFLGCLWKLGAFYEGIEGDGEGEVERSLVLGLFQPYLKVVRRLILTYNLEPAGSHGVWGLDDHSFLPYIFGSAQLTRPITESEPMPLEGSAPCAPRPSDVVKPATVDLYRESNMYFSAIGFINDVKKGPFWEHSPILFDISGIKDGWGKINKGMIKMFNAEVLSKFPVVQHFPFGSLFLWDEDPEAVKVTQSVHLASHGPATENAPSAGAGSGTAAPWAQATKMPGVAAGVPSAPGIPYSRAPLIGVGSSAPTKPRGGGPDTGPPPPTSFPRGQPGTASNQFSVTKAPWAK
;
A
#
# COMPACT_ATOMS: atom_id res chain seq x y z
N LEU A 1 14.28 18.29 -10.06
CA LEU A 1 12.95 18.32 -9.39
C LEU A 1 12.92 17.69 -7.99
N LEU A 2 12.90 16.36 -7.82
CA LEU A 2 12.67 15.71 -6.50
C LEU A 2 13.63 16.15 -5.38
N ARG A 3 14.92 16.30 -5.66
CA ARG A 3 15.90 16.83 -4.69
C ARG A 3 15.56 18.25 -4.18
N LYS A 4 14.98 19.09 -5.04
CA LYS A 4 14.53 20.45 -4.65
C LYS A 4 13.31 20.36 -3.74
N VAL A 5 12.37 19.46 -4.04
CA VAL A 5 11.20 19.20 -3.19
C VAL A 5 11.63 18.69 -1.82
N GLU A 6 12.57 17.76 -1.79
CA GLU A 6 13.14 17.23 -0.56
C GLU A 6 13.80 18.32 0.28
N GLY A 7 14.58 19.22 -0.34
CA GLY A 7 15.24 20.33 0.35
C GLY A 7 14.28 21.31 1.04
N ILE A 8 13.02 21.41 0.59
CA ILE A 8 12.01 22.26 1.27
C ILE A 8 11.71 21.74 2.68
N ILE A 9 11.94 20.45 2.96
CA ILE A 9 11.77 19.88 4.31
C ILE A 9 12.68 20.60 5.31
N ASP A 10 13.91 20.94 4.90
CA ASP A 10 14.87 21.66 5.74
C ASP A 10 14.48 23.15 5.92
N GLU A 11 13.75 23.73 4.96
CA GLU A 11 13.23 25.10 5.02
C GLU A 11 11.96 25.25 5.86
N ALA A 12 11.29 24.14 6.17
CA ALA A 12 10.06 24.08 6.97
C ALA A 12 10.21 23.14 8.17
N PRO A 13 11.14 23.41 9.12
CA PRO A 13 11.41 22.50 10.23
C PRO A 13 10.15 22.21 11.06
N PRO A 14 10.01 20.99 11.60
CA PRO A 14 8.87 20.63 12.42
C PRO A 14 8.81 21.47 13.69
N GLU A 15 7.62 21.95 14.04
CA GLU A 15 7.43 22.64 15.32
C GLU A 15 7.69 21.69 16.49
N LYS A 16 8.35 22.19 17.55
CA LYS A 16 8.72 21.41 18.73
C LYS A 16 7.53 21.15 19.66
N GLY A 17 7.60 20.06 20.43
CA GLY A 17 6.65 19.72 21.49
C GLY A 17 5.88 18.41 21.25
N PRO A 18 5.28 17.82 22.29
CA PRO A 18 4.50 16.58 22.17
C PRO A 18 3.23 16.83 21.36
N ARG A 19 2.98 15.99 20.36
CA ARG A 19 1.80 16.07 19.50
C ARG A 19 1.17 14.69 19.32
N ARG A 20 -0.15 14.67 19.25
CA ARG A 20 -0.94 13.45 18.99
C ARG A 20 -1.25 13.25 17.51
N PHE A 21 -1.26 14.33 16.75
CA PHE A 21 -1.63 14.38 15.33
C PHE A 21 -0.46 14.92 14.50
N GLY A 22 -0.64 15.00 13.18
CA GLY A 22 0.34 15.55 12.25
C GLY A 22 0.89 16.95 12.62
N ASN A 23 2.12 17.21 12.21
CA ASN A 23 2.82 18.48 12.46
C ASN A 23 2.35 19.54 11.47
N VAL A 24 1.82 20.66 11.99
CA VAL A 24 1.32 21.78 11.17
C VAL A 24 2.39 22.44 10.29
N SER A 25 3.69 22.26 10.57
CA SER A 25 4.77 22.67 9.66
C SER A 25 4.63 22.05 8.27
N PHE A 26 3.94 20.92 8.13
CA PHE A 26 3.62 20.35 6.83
C PHE A 26 2.79 21.31 5.95
N ARG A 27 1.91 22.12 6.55
CA ARG A 27 1.18 23.18 5.81
C ARG A 27 2.14 24.20 5.24
N ARG A 28 3.11 24.64 6.04
CA ARG A 28 4.16 25.56 5.58
C ARG A 28 4.99 24.93 4.46
N TRP A 29 5.40 23.67 4.61
CA TRP A 29 6.10 22.93 3.56
C TRP A 29 5.30 22.91 2.25
N HIS A 30 4.00 22.60 2.33
CA HIS A 30 3.11 22.57 1.18
C HIS A 30 2.92 23.94 0.53
N GLU A 31 2.81 25.03 1.31
CA GLU A 31 2.72 26.39 0.74
C GLU A 31 4.02 26.82 0.05
N ILE A 32 5.20 26.46 0.60
CA ILE A 32 6.48 26.72 -0.07
C ILE A 32 6.56 25.95 -1.39
N LEU A 33 6.16 24.67 -1.41
CA LEU A 33 6.13 23.87 -2.62
C LEU A 33 5.18 24.48 -3.67
N LYS A 34 3.97 24.85 -3.26
CA LYS A 34 2.97 25.50 -4.13
C LYS A 34 3.50 26.79 -4.76
N GLY A 35 4.24 27.60 -4.00
CA GLY A 35 4.85 28.83 -4.53
C GLY A 35 5.99 28.59 -5.54
N ARG A 36 6.57 27.38 -5.58
CA ARG A 36 7.76 27.05 -6.39
C ARG A 36 7.51 26.03 -7.49
N VAL A 37 6.39 25.30 -7.43
CA VAL A 37 6.10 24.17 -8.33
C VAL A 37 6.18 24.57 -9.80
N ARG A 38 5.56 25.68 -10.21
CA ARG A 38 5.63 26.17 -11.60
C ARG A 38 7.05 26.46 -12.05
N GLY A 39 7.85 27.09 -11.19
CA GLY A 39 9.26 27.36 -11.46
C GLY A 39 10.06 26.07 -11.61
N PHE A 40 9.83 25.08 -10.75
CA PHE A 40 10.50 23.79 -10.86
C PHE A 40 10.08 23.00 -12.10
N LEU A 41 8.80 22.97 -12.45
CA LEU A 41 8.35 22.29 -13.67
C LEU A 41 8.99 22.95 -14.90
N ARG A 42 9.01 24.28 -14.97
CA ARG A 42 9.70 25.01 -16.05
C ARG A 42 11.21 24.74 -16.12
N GLU A 43 11.88 24.61 -14.97
CA GLU A 43 13.33 24.39 -14.90
C GLU A 43 13.73 22.96 -15.32
N TYR A 44 12.93 21.95 -14.96
CA TYR A 44 13.30 20.54 -15.08
C TYR A 44 12.59 19.77 -16.20
N LEU A 45 11.54 20.33 -16.81
CA LEU A 45 10.91 19.73 -17.98
C LEU A 45 11.59 20.19 -19.28
N PRO A 46 11.60 19.35 -20.34
CA PRO A 46 12.15 19.75 -21.62
C PRO A 46 11.52 21.05 -22.13
N ARG A 47 12.37 21.96 -22.61
CA ARG A 47 11.93 23.31 -22.98
C ARG A 47 10.93 23.30 -24.14
N SER A 48 11.18 22.48 -25.16
CA SER A 48 10.27 22.23 -26.30
C SER A 48 8.87 21.85 -25.82
N LEU A 49 8.80 20.96 -24.82
CA LEU A 49 7.53 20.53 -24.24
C LEU A 49 6.86 21.62 -23.41
N TRP A 50 7.62 22.32 -22.57
CA TRP A 50 7.09 23.46 -21.82
C TRP A 50 6.49 24.53 -22.75
N GLU A 51 7.15 24.80 -23.88
CA GLU A 51 6.69 25.73 -24.90
C GLU A 51 5.46 25.19 -25.65
N ALA A 52 5.47 23.91 -26.03
CA ALA A 52 4.37 23.24 -26.72
C ALA A 52 3.10 23.11 -25.85
N TRP A 53 3.23 23.02 -24.53
CA TRP A 53 2.10 22.95 -23.58
C TRP A 53 1.57 24.33 -23.18
N GLY A 54 1.96 25.39 -23.90
CA GLY A 54 1.48 26.75 -23.64
C GLY A 54 2.17 27.46 -22.47
N GLY A 55 3.27 26.94 -21.93
CA GLY A 55 3.95 27.47 -20.74
C GLY A 55 4.62 28.83 -20.87
N LEU A 56 4.60 29.42 -22.08
CA LEU A 56 5.02 30.81 -22.33
C LEU A 56 3.84 31.79 -22.46
N LYS A 57 2.60 31.30 -22.55
CA LYS A 57 1.42 32.15 -22.70
C LYS A 57 0.87 32.50 -21.32
N GLU A 58 1.28 33.64 -20.77
CA GLU A 58 0.74 34.15 -19.50
C GLU A 58 -0.73 34.60 -19.57
N LYS A 59 -1.38 34.54 -20.74
CA LYS A 59 -2.64 35.27 -21.02
C LYS A 59 -3.76 34.57 -21.81
N GLU A 60 -3.63 33.30 -22.21
CA GLU A 60 -4.73 32.60 -22.89
C GLU A 60 -5.35 31.55 -21.95
N GLU A 61 -6.65 31.68 -21.69
CA GLU A 61 -7.42 30.87 -20.72
C GLU A 61 -7.52 29.38 -21.10
N GLU A 62 -7.28 29.01 -22.37
CA GLU A 62 -7.41 27.62 -22.85
C GLU A 62 -6.12 26.79 -22.75
N ASP A 63 -4.93 27.39 -22.96
CA ASP A 63 -3.63 26.68 -22.89
C ASP A 63 -3.09 26.56 -21.44
N ALA A 64 -3.64 27.32 -20.49
CA ALA A 64 -3.32 27.20 -19.07
C ALA A 64 -3.74 25.84 -18.47
N GLY A 65 -4.58 25.07 -19.17
CA GLY A 65 -5.16 23.81 -18.70
C GLY A 65 -4.16 22.68 -18.50
N LEU A 66 -3.28 22.42 -19.47
CA LEU A 66 -2.36 21.26 -19.43
C LEU A 66 -1.34 21.38 -18.29
N ILE A 67 -0.70 22.53 -18.16
CA ILE A 67 0.28 22.77 -17.08
C ILE A 67 -0.43 22.78 -15.73
N ALA A 68 -1.64 23.33 -15.64
CA ALA A 68 -2.42 23.28 -14.40
C ALA A 68 -2.83 21.85 -14.02
N GLU A 69 -3.15 21.00 -15.00
CA GLU A 69 -3.46 19.58 -14.80
C GLU A 69 -2.23 18.81 -14.30
N VAL A 70 -1.07 18.98 -14.96
CA VAL A 70 0.22 18.39 -14.54
C VAL A 70 0.60 18.86 -13.13
N GLU A 71 0.47 20.16 -12.86
CA GLU A 71 0.70 20.76 -11.54
C GLU A 71 -0.27 20.18 -10.50
N GLY A 72 -1.52 19.94 -10.85
CA GLY A 72 -2.54 19.33 -10.00
C GLY A 72 -2.13 17.94 -9.52
N TYR A 73 -1.72 17.06 -10.43
CA TYR A 73 -1.20 15.73 -10.07
C TYR A 73 0.08 15.80 -9.25
N PHE A 74 1.00 16.69 -9.62
CA PHE A 74 2.23 16.86 -8.87
C PHE A 74 1.95 17.35 -7.44
N MET A 75 1.08 18.34 -7.25
CA MET A 75 0.73 18.85 -5.92
C MET A 75 -0.06 17.82 -5.11
N GLY A 76 -0.92 17.02 -5.76
CA GLY A 76 -1.65 15.92 -5.13
C GLY A 76 -0.76 14.76 -4.65
N SER A 77 0.50 14.72 -5.07
CA SER A 77 1.43 13.61 -4.80
C SER A 77 1.98 13.53 -3.37
N TRP A 78 1.80 14.55 -2.54
CA TRP A 78 2.61 14.72 -1.32
C TRP A 78 1.85 14.57 0.01
N GLY A 79 0.53 14.37 -0.03
CA GLY A 79 -0.34 14.34 1.16
C GLY A 79 -1.31 15.52 1.22
N SER A 80 -2.28 15.48 2.14
CA SER A 80 -3.22 16.59 2.37
C SER A 80 -2.70 17.53 3.44
N LYS A 81 -2.56 18.82 3.12
CA LYS A 81 -2.18 19.85 4.09
C LYS A 81 -3.29 20.14 5.12
N GLU A 82 -4.54 19.93 4.74
CA GLU A 82 -5.69 20.14 5.62
C GLU A 82 -5.73 19.06 6.70
N ARG A 83 -5.65 17.80 6.27
CA ARG A 83 -5.77 16.61 7.12
C ARG A 83 -4.45 16.16 7.75
N LEU A 84 -3.32 16.64 7.24
CA LEU A 84 -1.98 16.23 7.67
C LEU A 84 -1.76 14.72 7.53
N ASP A 85 -2.26 14.17 6.42
CA ASP A 85 -2.24 12.75 6.11
C ASP A 85 -1.58 12.47 4.76
N TYR A 86 -1.16 11.22 4.57
CA TYR A 86 -0.66 10.68 3.31
C TYR A 86 -1.15 9.25 3.12
N GLY A 87 -1.39 8.83 1.88
CA GLY A 87 -1.87 7.48 1.57
C GLY A 87 -1.85 7.17 0.08
N THR A 88 -2.45 6.05 -0.28
CA THR A 88 -2.39 5.47 -1.63
C THR A 88 -2.99 6.36 -2.73
N GLY A 89 -3.95 7.23 -2.40
CA GLY A 89 -4.48 8.22 -3.36
C GLY A 89 -3.44 9.29 -3.75
N HIS A 90 -2.59 9.70 -2.81
CA HIS A 90 -1.48 10.62 -3.09
C HIS A 90 -0.38 9.93 -3.90
N GLU A 91 -0.07 8.68 -3.54
CA GLU A 91 0.85 7.83 -4.30
C GLU A 91 0.39 7.65 -5.76
N LEU A 92 -0.91 7.41 -5.96
CA LEU A 92 -1.55 7.35 -7.28
C LEU A 92 -1.44 8.67 -8.04
N SER A 93 -1.55 9.81 -7.35
CA SER A 93 -1.37 11.14 -7.96
C SER A 93 0.04 11.32 -8.53
N PHE A 94 1.08 10.78 -7.87
CA PHE A 94 2.45 10.81 -8.41
C PHE A 94 2.61 9.91 -9.62
N LEU A 95 1.98 8.73 -9.61
CA LEU A 95 1.95 7.86 -10.79
C LEU A 95 1.24 8.55 -11.97
N ALA A 96 0.14 9.26 -11.72
CA ALA A 96 -0.57 10.04 -12.73
C ALA A 96 0.26 11.22 -13.24
N PHE A 97 1.03 11.89 -12.38
CA PHE A 97 1.99 12.91 -12.80
C PHE A 97 3.01 12.34 -13.79
N LEU A 98 3.61 11.19 -13.49
CA LEU A 98 4.51 10.51 -14.44
C LEU A 98 3.78 10.09 -15.73
N GLY A 99 2.52 9.64 -15.62
CA GLY A 99 1.67 9.31 -16.76
C GLY A 99 1.35 10.52 -17.65
N CYS A 100 1.18 11.71 -17.08
CA CYS A 100 1.03 12.95 -17.84
C CYS A 100 2.30 13.25 -18.63
N LEU A 101 3.46 13.19 -17.96
CA LEU A 101 4.75 13.40 -18.60
C LEU A 101 5.00 12.39 -19.73
N TRP A 102 4.61 11.14 -19.54
CA TRP A 102 4.65 10.10 -20.57
C TRP A 102 3.76 10.43 -21.78
N LYS A 103 2.47 10.72 -21.54
CA LYS A 103 1.50 11.08 -22.60
C LYS A 103 1.93 12.30 -23.41
N LEU A 104 2.60 13.24 -22.75
CA LEU A 104 3.10 14.47 -23.36
C LEU A 104 4.50 14.30 -23.98
N GLY A 105 5.08 13.10 -23.93
CA GLY A 105 6.33 12.77 -24.58
C GLY A 105 7.61 13.25 -23.90
N ALA A 106 7.56 13.56 -22.59
CA ALA A 106 8.69 14.06 -21.81
C ALA A 106 9.87 13.10 -21.68
N PHE A 107 9.68 11.83 -22.03
CA PHE A 107 10.70 10.79 -21.90
C PHE A 107 11.20 10.26 -23.24
N TYR A 108 10.76 10.82 -24.37
CA TYR A 108 11.18 10.37 -25.71
C TYR A 108 12.20 11.30 -26.39
N GLU A 109 12.39 12.53 -25.88
CA GLU A 109 13.37 13.46 -26.42
C GLU A 109 14.81 13.06 -26.03
N GLY A 110 15.66 12.82 -27.01
CA GLY A 110 17.10 12.61 -26.82
C GLY A 110 17.52 11.18 -26.45
N ILE A 111 16.57 10.25 -26.42
CA ILE A 111 16.80 8.83 -26.21
C ILE A 111 16.92 8.15 -27.59
N GLU A 112 18.09 8.28 -28.21
CA GLU A 112 18.47 7.47 -29.37
C GLU A 112 19.16 6.20 -28.88
N GLY A 113 18.46 5.06 -28.88
CA GLY A 113 19.09 3.75 -28.76
C GLY A 113 18.99 3.03 -27.40
N ASP A 114 18.04 3.39 -26.55
CA ASP A 114 17.83 2.67 -25.29
C ASP A 114 17.27 1.27 -25.55
N GLY A 115 17.81 0.29 -24.82
CA GLY A 115 17.35 -1.09 -24.87
C GLY A 115 15.88 -1.23 -24.45
N GLU A 116 15.22 -2.26 -24.97
CA GLU A 116 13.83 -2.63 -24.67
C GLU A 116 13.51 -2.46 -23.16
N GLY A 117 12.55 -1.61 -22.80
CA GLY A 117 12.10 -1.37 -21.42
C GLY A 117 13.01 -0.49 -20.51
N GLU A 118 14.05 0.17 -21.03
CA GLU A 118 14.97 0.99 -20.22
C GLU A 118 14.35 2.27 -19.67
N VAL A 119 13.47 2.91 -20.44
CA VAL A 119 12.79 4.15 -20.01
C VAL A 119 11.88 3.83 -18.83
N GLU A 120 11.04 2.80 -18.91
CA GLU A 120 10.12 2.36 -17.86
C GLU A 120 10.87 2.01 -16.58
N ARG A 121 11.99 1.28 -16.70
CA ARG A 121 12.87 0.99 -15.55
C ARG A 121 13.43 2.27 -14.95
N SER A 122 13.84 3.23 -15.77
CA SER A 122 14.37 4.52 -15.32
C SER A 122 13.31 5.37 -14.63
N LEU A 123 12.04 5.33 -15.08
CA LEU A 123 10.93 6.00 -14.40
C LEU A 123 10.70 5.40 -13.02
N VAL A 124 10.70 4.08 -12.91
CA VAL A 124 10.44 3.39 -11.63
C VAL A 124 11.64 3.53 -10.67
N LEU A 125 12.84 3.16 -11.09
CA LEU A 125 14.04 3.16 -10.25
C LEU A 125 14.64 4.57 -10.06
N GLY A 126 14.53 5.42 -11.08
CA GLY A 126 15.14 6.76 -11.10
C GLY A 126 14.21 7.88 -10.64
N LEU A 127 12.88 7.72 -10.73
CA LEU A 127 11.92 8.75 -10.27
C LEU A 127 11.03 8.25 -9.13
N PHE A 128 10.36 7.11 -9.30
CA PHE A 128 9.40 6.61 -8.32
C PHE A 128 10.07 6.18 -7.00
N GLN A 129 11.19 5.46 -7.06
CA GLN A 129 11.92 5.08 -5.84
C GLN A 129 12.48 6.29 -5.07
N PRO A 130 13.11 7.30 -5.69
CA PRO A 130 13.45 8.54 -4.99
C PRO A 130 12.25 9.30 -4.43
N TYR A 131 11.11 9.32 -5.13
CA TYR A 131 9.87 9.90 -4.61
C TYR A 131 9.45 9.25 -3.28
N LEU A 132 9.46 7.93 -3.19
CA LEU A 132 9.14 7.20 -1.96
C LEU A 132 10.09 7.56 -0.80
N LYS A 133 11.37 7.85 -1.08
CA LYS A 133 12.31 8.31 -0.06
C LYS A 133 11.91 9.69 0.49
N VAL A 134 11.51 10.61 -0.39
CA VAL A 134 11.00 11.93 0.02
C VAL A 134 9.71 11.78 0.84
N VAL A 135 8.77 10.95 0.41
CA VAL A 135 7.52 10.67 1.13
C VAL A 135 7.79 10.10 2.52
N ARG A 136 8.67 9.11 2.66
CA ARG A 136 9.02 8.56 3.98
C ARG A 136 9.64 9.61 4.89
N ARG A 137 10.48 10.50 4.34
CA ARG A 137 11.04 11.63 5.08
C ARG A 137 9.93 12.61 5.51
N LEU A 138 8.94 12.90 4.67
CA LEU A 138 7.78 13.72 5.03
C LEU A 138 6.95 13.09 6.15
N ILE A 139 6.61 11.79 6.02
CA ILE A 139 5.86 11.03 7.02
C ILE A 139 6.56 11.09 8.38
N LEU A 140 7.87 10.81 8.42
CA LEU A 140 8.63 10.83 9.68
C LEU A 140 8.83 12.24 10.24
N THR A 141 9.14 13.22 9.38
CA THR A 141 9.44 14.60 9.83
C THR A 141 8.20 15.30 10.37
N TYR A 142 7.06 15.10 9.71
CA TYR A 142 5.81 15.76 10.06
C TYR A 142 4.79 14.84 10.75
N ASN A 143 5.14 13.60 11.05
CA ASN A 143 4.24 12.63 11.68
C ASN A 143 2.89 12.53 10.95
N LEU A 144 2.93 12.40 9.62
CA LEU A 144 1.72 12.36 8.79
C LEU A 144 0.88 11.13 9.12
N GLU A 145 -0.43 11.32 9.16
CA GLU A 145 -1.38 10.24 9.45
C GLU A 145 -1.63 9.37 8.21
N PRO A 146 -1.95 8.08 8.40
CA PRO A 146 -2.39 7.21 7.31
C PRO A 146 -3.73 7.63 6.71
N ALA A 147 -3.73 8.13 5.46
CA ALA A 147 -4.94 8.57 4.77
C ALA A 147 -5.76 7.37 4.26
N GLY A 148 -7.04 7.31 4.62
CA GLY A 148 -7.93 6.23 4.17
C GLY A 148 -7.50 4.84 4.63
N SER A 149 -6.74 4.74 5.73
CA SER A 149 -6.26 3.46 6.21
C SER A 149 -7.42 2.54 6.60
N HIS A 150 -7.33 1.28 6.20
CA HIS A 150 -8.21 0.21 6.68
C HIS A 150 -7.75 -0.33 8.05
N GLY A 151 -6.90 0.44 8.76
CA GLY A 151 -6.15 -0.03 9.91
C GLY A 151 -5.33 -1.28 9.56
N VAL A 152 -5.43 -2.30 10.43
CA VAL A 152 -4.74 -3.58 10.28
C VAL A 152 -5.22 -4.40 9.07
N TRP A 153 -6.35 -4.02 8.45
CA TRP A 153 -6.90 -4.64 7.24
C TRP A 153 -6.43 -3.97 5.93
N GLY A 154 -5.53 -2.99 6.01
CA GLY A 154 -4.82 -2.46 4.84
C GLY A 154 -3.58 -3.28 4.50
N LEU A 155 -3.11 -3.18 3.26
CA LEU A 155 -1.81 -3.74 2.89
C LEU A 155 -0.67 -3.08 3.68
N ASP A 156 -0.72 -1.76 3.76
CA ASP A 156 0.23 -0.85 4.40
C ASP A 156 -0.52 0.43 4.79
N ASP A 157 0.03 1.22 5.70
CA ASP A 157 -0.59 2.46 6.17
C ASP A 157 -0.60 3.55 5.09
N HIS A 158 0.44 3.60 4.24
CA HIS A 158 0.72 4.74 3.36
C HIS A 158 0.86 4.36 1.88
N SER A 159 1.39 3.16 1.58
CA SER A 159 1.91 2.84 0.24
C SER A 159 1.35 1.54 -0.35
N PHE A 160 1.23 1.47 -1.67
CA PHE A 160 0.85 0.25 -2.38
C PHE A 160 1.82 -0.09 -3.52
N LEU A 161 2.16 0.91 -4.34
CA LEU A 161 3.01 0.75 -5.53
C LEU A 161 4.42 0.18 -5.26
N PRO A 162 5.10 0.41 -4.11
CA PRO A 162 6.37 -0.22 -3.80
C PRO A 162 6.28 -1.76 -3.78
N TYR A 163 5.12 -2.31 -3.41
CA TYR A 163 4.89 -3.75 -3.38
C TYR A 163 4.67 -4.30 -4.79
N ILE A 164 4.04 -3.54 -5.70
CA ILE A 164 3.94 -3.91 -7.12
C ILE A 164 5.33 -3.89 -7.76
N PHE A 165 6.02 -2.75 -7.72
CA PHE A 165 7.34 -2.62 -8.36
C PHE A 165 8.38 -3.55 -7.74
N GLY A 166 8.38 -3.65 -6.41
CA GLY A 166 9.32 -4.48 -5.69
C GLY A 166 9.12 -5.98 -5.90
N SER A 167 7.87 -6.45 -6.03
CA SER A 167 7.62 -7.84 -6.41
C SER A 167 8.02 -8.11 -7.85
N ALA A 168 7.80 -7.16 -8.77
CA ALA A 168 8.25 -7.27 -10.17
C ALA A 168 9.78 -7.39 -10.28
N GLN A 169 10.55 -6.63 -9.48
CA GLN A 169 12.01 -6.72 -9.40
C GLN A 169 12.53 -8.13 -9.04
N LEU A 170 11.68 -8.98 -8.43
CA LEU A 170 12.02 -10.34 -8.00
C LEU A 170 11.44 -11.42 -8.91
N THR A 171 10.81 -11.02 -10.02
CA THR A 171 10.38 -11.91 -11.10
C THR A 171 11.45 -12.05 -12.17
N ARG A 172 11.34 -13.06 -13.04
CA ARG A 172 12.24 -13.18 -14.20
C ARG A 172 12.11 -11.92 -15.09
N PRO A 173 13.20 -11.48 -15.75
CA PRO A 173 13.11 -10.47 -16.80
C PRO A 173 12.15 -10.90 -17.92
N ILE A 174 11.51 -9.92 -18.56
CA ILE A 174 10.61 -10.08 -19.72
C ILE A 174 11.05 -9.15 -20.84
N THR A 175 10.68 -9.51 -22.07
CA THR A 175 10.66 -8.61 -23.25
C THR A 175 9.28 -7.96 -23.39
N GLU A 176 9.11 -6.91 -24.19
CA GLU A 176 7.84 -6.20 -24.45
C GLU A 176 6.75 -7.12 -25.00
N SER A 177 7.15 -8.12 -25.78
CA SER A 177 6.24 -9.13 -26.33
C SER A 177 5.84 -10.21 -25.32
N GLU A 178 6.51 -10.29 -24.18
CA GLU A 178 6.23 -11.29 -23.16
C GLU A 178 5.29 -10.75 -22.07
N PRO A 179 4.29 -11.54 -21.65
CA PRO A 179 3.46 -11.14 -20.51
C PRO A 179 4.26 -11.25 -19.21
N MET A 180 3.84 -10.48 -18.21
CA MET A 180 4.36 -10.60 -16.84
C MET A 180 4.27 -12.06 -16.33
N PRO A 181 5.31 -12.59 -15.67
CA PRO A 181 5.31 -13.95 -15.16
C PRO A 181 4.19 -14.16 -14.15
N LEU A 182 3.35 -15.17 -14.37
CA LEU A 182 2.21 -15.44 -13.49
C LEU A 182 2.61 -16.11 -12.17
N GLU A 183 3.76 -16.80 -12.17
CA GLU A 183 4.33 -17.58 -11.06
C GLU A 183 5.86 -17.62 -11.20
N GLY A 184 6.54 -18.13 -10.18
CA GLY A 184 8.00 -18.25 -10.10
C GLY A 184 8.68 -16.98 -9.58
N SER A 185 10.00 -17.07 -9.43
CA SER A 185 10.87 -16.01 -8.94
C SER A 185 12.14 -15.98 -9.78
N ALA A 186 12.82 -14.82 -9.83
CA ALA A 186 14.14 -14.72 -10.44
C ALA A 186 15.15 -15.65 -9.74
N PRO A 187 16.19 -16.12 -10.46
CA PRO A 187 17.30 -16.82 -9.83
C PRO A 187 17.89 -16.02 -8.66
N CYS A 188 18.16 -16.70 -7.55
CA CYS A 188 18.69 -16.08 -6.31
C CYS A 188 17.77 -15.03 -5.65
N ALA A 189 16.52 -14.88 -6.08
CA ALA A 189 15.56 -14.05 -5.35
C ALA A 189 15.32 -14.62 -3.94
N PRO A 190 15.17 -13.77 -2.91
CA PRO A 190 14.74 -14.22 -1.59
C PRO A 190 13.37 -14.90 -1.69
N ARG A 191 13.03 -15.76 -0.73
CA ARG A 191 11.69 -16.36 -0.71
C ARG A 191 10.67 -15.33 -0.20
N PRO A 192 9.40 -15.43 -0.59
CA PRO A 192 8.33 -14.61 -0.02
C PRO A 192 8.30 -14.64 1.52
N SER A 193 8.53 -15.80 2.13
CA SER A 193 8.56 -15.96 3.59
C SER A 193 9.77 -15.31 4.27
N ASP A 194 10.72 -14.76 3.51
CA ASP A 194 11.85 -14.02 4.07
C ASP A 194 11.48 -12.56 4.39
N VAL A 195 10.33 -12.03 3.92
CA VAL A 195 9.87 -10.65 4.26
C VAL A 195 9.57 -10.46 5.74
N VAL A 196 9.27 -11.54 6.47
CA VAL A 196 9.00 -11.47 7.92
C VAL A 196 10.27 -11.62 8.77
N LYS A 197 11.45 -11.72 8.14
CA LYS A 197 12.74 -11.91 8.82
C LYS A 197 13.52 -10.59 8.82
N PRO A 198 13.65 -9.89 9.96
CA PRO A 198 14.27 -8.57 10.02
C PRO A 198 15.66 -8.52 9.37
N ALA A 199 16.53 -9.50 9.66
CA ALA A 199 17.88 -9.55 9.07
C ALA A 199 17.88 -9.66 7.54
N THR A 200 16.91 -10.38 6.95
CA THR A 200 16.78 -10.46 5.50
C THR A 200 16.20 -9.17 4.94
N VAL A 201 15.24 -8.56 5.63
CA VAL A 201 14.71 -7.25 5.26
C VAL A 201 15.81 -6.20 5.21
N ASP A 202 16.66 -6.15 6.24
CA ASP A 202 17.77 -5.20 6.30
C ASP A 202 18.80 -5.40 5.18
N LEU A 203 19.00 -6.66 4.73
CA LEU A 203 19.88 -6.97 3.61
C LEU A 203 19.33 -6.46 2.26
N TYR A 204 18.01 -6.55 2.04
CA TYR A 204 17.40 -6.26 0.73
C TYR A 204 16.72 -4.89 0.64
N ARG A 205 16.47 -4.19 1.76
CA ARG A 205 15.69 -2.93 1.78
C ARG A 205 16.33 -1.77 1.01
N GLU A 206 17.61 -1.85 0.69
CA GLU A 206 18.33 -0.87 -0.13
C GLU A 206 18.22 -1.16 -1.63
N SER A 207 18.09 -2.42 -2.02
CA SER A 207 18.14 -2.89 -3.41
C SER A 207 16.78 -3.28 -4.00
N ASN A 208 15.76 -3.50 -3.16
CA ASN A 208 14.42 -3.90 -3.60
C ASN A 208 13.31 -3.07 -2.93
N MET A 209 12.35 -2.57 -3.70
CA MET A 209 11.29 -1.68 -3.20
C MET A 209 10.32 -2.35 -2.23
N TYR A 210 10.05 -3.65 -2.40
CA TYR A 210 9.16 -4.42 -1.52
C TYR A 210 9.80 -4.50 -0.14
N PHE A 211 11.05 -4.97 -0.08
CA PHE A 211 11.81 -5.02 1.16
C PHE A 211 12.07 -3.62 1.74
N SER A 212 12.18 -2.59 0.89
CA SER A 212 12.28 -1.20 1.33
C SER A 212 11.02 -0.73 2.07
N ALA A 213 9.84 -1.10 1.60
CA ALA A 213 8.57 -0.80 2.25
C ALA A 213 8.40 -1.59 3.55
N ILE A 214 8.71 -2.89 3.55
CA ILE A 214 8.70 -3.72 4.76
C ILE A 214 9.70 -3.18 5.81
N GLY A 215 10.88 -2.77 5.38
CA GLY A 215 11.87 -2.14 6.26
C GLY A 215 11.32 -0.88 6.91
N PHE A 216 10.62 -0.04 6.15
CA PHE A 216 9.96 1.14 6.70
C PHE A 216 8.87 0.78 7.74
N ILE A 217 8.07 -0.27 7.49
CA ILE A 217 7.12 -0.79 8.49
C ILE A 217 7.84 -1.18 9.79
N ASN A 218 8.95 -1.92 9.71
CA ASN A 218 9.71 -2.36 10.88
C ASN A 218 10.31 -1.18 11.67
N ASP A 219 10.65 -0.09 10.99
CA ASP A 219 11.15 1.12 11.64
C ASP A 219 10.05 1.79 12.48
N VAL A 220 8.83 1.90 11.94
CA VAL A 220 7.73 2.70 12.53
C VAL A 220 6.80 1.89 13.43
N LYS A 221 6.56 0.60 13.14
CA LYS A 221 5.72 -0.30 13.94
C LYS A 221 6.57 -1.15 14.86
N LYS A 222 5.98 -1.57 15.99
CA LYS A 222 6.62 -2.42 17.00
C LYS A 222 5.70 -3.60 17.29
N GLY A 223 6.31 -4.71 17.72
CA GLY A 223 5.62 -5.97 17.96
C GLY A 223 5.84 -6.97 16.83
N PRO A 224 5.26 -8.18 16.95
CA PRO A 224 5.32 -9.20 15.92
C PRO A 224 4.66 -8.73 14.60
N PHE A 225 5.31 -9.03 13.48
CA PHE A 225 4.85 -8.58 12.16
C PHE A 225 3.41 -8.98 11.81
N TRP A 226 3.01 -10.19 12.21
CA TRP A 226 1.65 -10.71 11.98
C TRP A 226 0.56 -9.96 12.76
N GLU A 227 0.89 -9.25 13.85
CA GLU A 227 -0.08 -8.48 14.63
C GLU A 227 -0.42 -7.15 13.96
N HIS A 228 0.58 -6.48 13.38
CA HIS A 228 0.41 -5.12 12.84
C HIS A 228 0.33 -5.07 11.30
N SER A 229 0.65 -6.17 10.62
CA SER A 229 0.66 -6.30 9.16
C SER A 229 0.20 -7.70 8.70
N PRO A 230 -0.99 -8.19 9.13
CA PRO A 230 -1.44 -9.56 8.83
C PRO A 230 -1.62 -9.84 7.34
N ILE A 231 -2.07 -8.87 6.53
CA ILE A 231 -2.22 -9.08 5.08
C ILE A 231 -0.86 -9.38 4.43
N LEU A 232 0.16 -8.58 4.74
CA LEU A 232 1.53 -8.83 4.25
C LEU A 232 2.10 -10.14 4.81
N PHE A 233 1.76 -10.48 6.05
CA PHE A 233 2.14 -11.77 6.64
C PHE A 233 1.52 -12.94 5.87
N ASP A 234 0.23 -12.88 5.54
CA ASP A 234 -0.46 -13.91 4.76
C ASP A 234 0.12 -14.01 3.33
N ILE A 235 0.39 -12.88 2.68
CA ILE A 235 1.05 -12.82 1.36
C ILE A 235 2.43 -13.50 1.41
N SER A 236 3.17 -13.36 2.51
CA SER A 236 4.49 -14.01 2.68
C SER A 236 4.42 -15.55 2.65
N GLY A 237 3.23 -16.12 2.89
CA GLY A 237 2.96 -17.56 2.81
C GLY A 237 2.75 -18.11 1.40
N ILE A 238 2.66 -17.25 0.37
CA ILE A 238 2.46 -17.67 -1.03
C ILE A 238 3.70 -18.41 -1.53
N LYS A 239 3.51 -19.67 -1.97
CA LYS A 239 4.59 -20.57 -2.39
C LYS A 239 4.91 -20.51 -3.88
N ASP A 240 3.99 -19.99 -4.68
CA ASP A 240 4.10 -19.92 -6.14
C ASP A 240 5.10 -18.86 -6.63
N GLY A 241 5.83 -18.20 -5.73
CA GLY A 241 6.88 -17.23 -6.05
C GLY A 241 6.39 -15.79 -6.26
N TRP A 242 7.33 -14.91 -6.59
CA TRP A 242 7.09 -13.47 -6.70
C TRP A 242 6.20 -13.07 -7.89
N GLY A 243 6.16 -13.85 -8.96
CA GLY A 243 5.24 -13.64 -10.09
C GLY A 243 3.77 -13.72 -9.64
N LYS A 244 3.47 -14.69 -8.78
CA LYS A 244 2.12 -14.85 -8.20
C LYS A 244 1.76 -13.69 -7.29
N ILE A 245 2.72 -13.26 -6.47
CA ILE A 245 2.56 -12.11 -5.57
C ILE A 245 2.33 -10.84 -6.37
N ASN A 246 3.16 -10.56 -7.40
CA ASN A 246 3.02 -9.39 -8.26
C ASN A 246 1.65 -9.33 -8.94
N LYS A 247 1.21 -10.44 -9.54
CA LYS A 247 -0.14 -10.58 -10.11
C LYS A 247 -1.23 -10.30 -9.07
N GLY A 248 -1.07 -10.81 -7.85
CA GLY A 248 -1.98 -10.55 -6.73
C GLY A 248 -1.99 -9.07 -6.33
N MET A 249 -0.81 -8.43 -6.25
CA MET A 249 -0.68 -7.01 -5.93
C MET A 249 -1.40 -6.14 -6.96
N ILE A 250 -1.24 -6.40 -8.26
CA ILE A 250 -1.92 -5.64 -9.31
C ILE A 250 -3.45 -5.77 -9.18
N LYS A 251 -3.95 -6.99 -8.96
CA LYS A 251 -5.39 -7.22 -8.74
C LYS A 251 -5.91 -6.48 -7.52
N MET A 252 -5.17 -6.55 -6.42
CA MET A 252 -5.53 -5.90 -5.16
C MET A 252 -5.46 -4.37 -5.28
N PHE A 253 -4.51 -3.80 -6.05
CA PHE A 253 -4.46 -2.37 -6.35
C PHE A 253 -5.71 -1.89 -7.10
N ASN A 254 -6.14 -2.64 -8.10
CA ASN A 254 -7.36 -2.31 -8.84
C ASN A 254 -8.59 -2.30 -7.93
N ALA A 255 -8.70 -3.25 -7.00
CA ALA A 255 -9.84 -3.38 -6.09
C ALA A 255 -9.81 -2.37 -4.93
N GLU A 256 -8.66 -2.19 -4.28
CA GLU A 256 -8.54 -1.44 -3.02
C GLU A 256 -8.03 0.00 -3.20
N VAL A 257 -7.49 0.34 -4.37
CA VAL A 257 -7.10 1.71 -4.71
C VAL A 257 -8.02 2.25 -5.79
N LEU A 258 -7.94 1.73 -7.02
CA LEU A 258 -8.63 2.32 -8.17
C LEU A 258 -10.17 2.23 -8.11
N SER A 259 -10.70 1.14 -7.55
CA SER A 259 -12.15 0.93 -7.41
C SER A 259 -12.71 1.40 -6.06
N LYS A 260 -11.89 2.09 -5.25
CA LYS A 260 -12.26 2.47 -3.88
C LYS A 260 -12.58 3.96 -3.82
N PHE A 261 -13.87 4.29 -3.80
CA PHE A 261 -14.32 5.69 -3.82
C PHE A 261 -13.62 6.61 -2.79
N PRO A 262 -13.48 6.24 -1.50
CA PRO A 262 -12.75 7.09 -0.55
C PRO A 262 -11.31 7.42 -0.93
N VAL A 263 -10.65 6.56 -1.72
CA VAL A 263 -9.28 6.73 -2.19
C VAL A 263 -9.23 7.62 -3.44
N VAL A 264 -10.11 7.38 -4.41
CA VAL A 264 -10.07 8.07 -5.72
C VAL A 264 -10.97 9.30 -5.83
N GLN A 265 -11.82 9.60 -4.83
CA GLN A 265 -12.71 10.78 -4.83
C GLN A 265 -12.00 12.13 -5.00
N HIS A 266 -10.69 12.18 -4.73
CA HIS A 266 -9.86 13.39 -4.88
C HIS A 266 -8.93 13.32 -6.09
N PHE A 267 -9.04 12.30 -6.93
CA PHE A 267 -8.26 12.19 -8.16
C PHE A 267 -8.83 13.18 -9.19
N PRO A 268 -8.06 14.19 -9.63
CA PRO A 268 -8.56 15.17 -10.60
C PRO A 268 -8.62 14.55 -11.99
N PHE A 269 -9.51 15.08 -12.82
CA PHE A 269 -9.65 14.73 -14.24
C PHE A 269 -9.49 16.00 -15.08
N GLY A 270 -8.92 15.85 -16.26
CA GLY A 270 -8.63 16.93 -17.18
C GLY A 270 -8.51 16.39 -18.60
N SER A 271 -7.72 17.05 -19.42
CA SER A 271 -7.51 16.70 -20.82
C SER A 271 -6.62 15.48 -21.02
N LEU A 272 -5.70 15.19 -20.08
CA LEU A 272 -4.79 14.05 -20.16
C LEU A 272 -5.41 12.80 -19.56
N PHE A 273 -6.12 12.92 -18.44
CA PHE A 273 -6.97 11.87 -17.90
C PHE A 273 -8.42 12.32 -17.92
N LEU A 274 -9.11 11.92 -18.99
CA LEU A 274 -10.50 12.28 -19.24
C LEU A 274 -11.44 11.55 -18.26
N TRP A 275 -12.50 12.25 -17.86
CA TRP A 275 -13.65 11.65 -17.18
C TRP A 275 -14.69 11.23 -18.23
N ASP A 276 -14.38 10.17 -18.96
CA ASP A 276 -15.24 9.63 -20.01
C ASP A 276 -15.62 8.18 -19.71
N GLU A 277 -16.77 7.75 -20.22
CA GLU A 277 -17.17 6.34 -20.17
C GLU A 277 -16.24 5.52 -21.08
N ASP A 278 -15.58 4.52 -20.50
CA ASP A 278 -14.85 3.53 -21.28
C ASP A 278 -15.86 2.54 -21.89
N PRO A 279 -16.02 2.51 -23.23
CA PRO A 279 -16.98 1.63 -23.90
C PRO A 279 -16.66 0.14 -23.69
N GLU A 280 -15.41 -0.19 -23.39
CA GLU A 280 -14.94 -1.55 -23.12
C GLU A 280 -14.90 -1.88 -21.62
N ALA A 281 -15.36 -0.98 -20.75
CA ALA A 281 -15.39 -1.21 -19.32
C ALA A 281 -16.27 -2.40 -18.97
N VAL A 282 -15.65 -3.41 -18.34
CA VAL A 282 -16.39 -4.55 -17.79
C VAL A 282 -17.33 -4.04 -16.71
N LYS A 283 -18.65 -4.22 -16.90
CA LYS A 283 -19.66 -3.85 -15.91
C LYS A 283 -19.35 -4.53 -14.57
N VAL A 284 -18.94 -3.73 -13.58
CA VAL A 284 -18.63 -4.21 -12.23
C VAL A 284 -19.91 -4.76 -11.62
N THR A 285 -19.99 -6.08 -11.47
CA THR A 285 -21.10 -6.72 -10.74
C THR A 285 -20.84 -6.47 -9.26
N GLN A 286 -21.65 -5.64 -8.62
CA GLN A 286 -21.51 -5.37 -7.18
C GLN A 286 -21.59 -6.68 -6.39
N SER A 287 -20.54 -6.99 -5.62
CA SER A 287 -20.56 -8.14 -4.71
C SER A 287 -21.61 -7.91 -3.62
N VAL A 288 -22.45 -8.92 -3.38
CA VAL A 288 -23.62 -8.93 -2.47
C VAL A 288 -23.30 -8.52 -1.01
N HIS A 289 -22.03 -8.37 -0.63
CA HIS A 289 -21.60 -8.02 0.72
C HIS A 289 -21.68 -6.52 1.09
N LEU A 290 -21.95 -5.60 0.16
CA LEU A 290 -22.21 -4.18 0.48
C LEU A 290 -23.70 -3.81 0.61
N ALA A 291 -24.62 -4.75 0.39
CA ALA A 291 -26.06 -4.50 0.37
C ALA A 291 -26.75 -4.49 1.76
N SER A 292 -26.01 -4.54 2.87
CA SER A 292 -26.60 -4.52 4.22
C SER A 292 -26.80 -3.13 4.82
N HIS A 293 -26.46 -2.05 4.11
CA HIS A 293 -26.92 -0.71 4.46
C HIS A 293 -28.05 -0.29 3.53
N GLY A 294 -29.29 -0.41 4.03
CA GLY A 294 -30.50 -0.07 3.30
C GLY A 294 -30.54 1.41 2.87
N PRO A 295 -31.33 1.74 1.84
CA PRO A 295 -31.39 3.10 1.31
C PRO A 295 -31.98 4.04 2.37
N ALA A 296 -31.24 5.09 2.72
CA ALA A 296 -31.76 6.23 3.45
C ALA A 296 -32.75 6.95 2.53
N THR A 297 -34.05 6.85 2.83
CA THR A 297 -35.06 7.69 2.21
C THR A 297 -34.90 9.12 2.71
N GLU A 298 -34.64 10.02 1.78
CA GLU A 298 -34.70 11.47 1.99
C GLU A 298 -36.14 11.87 2.36
N ASN A 299 -36.32 12.46 3.54
CA ASN A 299 -37.46 13.32 3.84
C ASN A 299 -36.96 14.48 4.72
N ALA A 300 -37.17 15.70 4.23
CA ALA A 300 -36.82 16.97 4.88
C ALA A 300 -37.66 17.22 6.16
N PRO A 301 -37.22 18.08 7.10
CA PRO A 301 -37.68 18.06 8.48
C PRO A 301 -38.96 18.85 8.69
N SER A 302 -39.85 18.32 9.54
CA SER A 302 -40.93 19.07 10.18
C SER A 302 -40.63 19.24 11.68
N ALA A 303 -40.87 20.44 12.19
CA ALA A 303 -40.59 20.86 13.55
C ALA A 303 -41.43 20.12 14.60
N GLY A 304 -40.80 19.65 15.67
CA GLY A 304 -41.49 19.05 16.82
C GLY A 304 -40.56 18.55 17.90
N ALA A 305 -40.56 19.27 19.03
CA ALA A 305 -40.10 18.97 20.38
C ALA A 305 -39.45 17.60 20.71
N GLY A 306 -38.25 17.69 21.32
CA GLY A 306 -37.91 17.01 22.58
C GLY A 306 -37.49 15.53 22.53
N SER A 307 -36.26 15.29 23.03
CA SER A 307 -35.72 14.06 23.65
C SER A 307 -34.50 13.50 22.93
N GLY A 308 -33.39 13.39 23.68
CA GLY A 308 -32.09 12.95 23.19
C GLY A 308 -32.07 11.52 22.64
N THR A 309 -31.38 11.35 21.52
CA THR A 309 -31.14 10.06 20.87
C THR A 309 -29.92 9.38 21.48
N ALA A 310 -30.16 8.45 22.40
CA ALA A 310 -29.18 7.45 22.80
C ALA A 310 -29.00 6.41 21.67
N ALA A 311 -27.77 5.96 21.46
CA ALA A 311 -27.41 5.03 20.40
C ALA A 311 -27.97 3.59 20.63
N PRO A 312 -28.21 2.79 19.57
CA PRO A 312 -29.05 1.59 19.59
C PRO A 312 -28.48 0.39 20.35
N TRP A 313 -27.24 0.47 20.83
CA TRP A 313 -26.60 -0.59 21.62
C TRP A 313 -26.90 -0.48 23.13
N ALA A 314 -27.64 0.55 23.56
CA ALA A 314 -28.01 0.76 24.96
C ALA A 314 -29.16 -0.13 25.47
N GLN A 315 -29.64 -1.12 24.70
CA GLN A 315 -30.64 -2.09 25.14
C GLN A 315 -30.09 -3.52 25.07
N ALA A 316 -29.15 -3.85 25.95
CA ALA A 316 -28.72 -5.21 26.18
C ALA A 316 -28.61 -5.53 27.68
N THR A 317 -29.70 -5.30 28.43
CA THR A 317 -29.95 -6.03 29.69
C THR A 317 -31.41 -5.88 30.10
N LYS A 318 -32.25 -6.86 29.74
CA LYS A 318 -33.52 -7.12 30.44
C LYS A 318 -33.67 -8.63 30.63
N MET A 319 -33.27 -9.10 31.80
CA MET A 319 -33.76 -10.36 32.36
C MET A 319 -35.13 -10.09 33.02
N PRO A 320 -36.06 -11.05 33.05
CA PRO A 320 -37.42 -10.80 33.54
C PRO A 320 -37.49 -10.84 35.07
N GLY A 321 -37.98 -9.74 35.65
CA GLY A 321 -38.81 -9.71 36.86
C GLY A 321 -38.13 -9.79 38.22
N VAL A 322 -38.06 -8.67 38.95
CA VAL A 322 -38.30 -8.61 40.40
C VAL A 322 -38.90 -7.24 40.75
N ALA A 323 -39.91 -7.26 41.63
CA ALA A 323 -40.65 -6.10 42.13
C ALA A 323 -39.81 -5.12 42.97
N ALA A 324 -40.30 -3.88 43.08
CA ALA A 324 -39.64 -2.74 43.71
C ALA A 324 -39.70 -2.73 45.25
N GLY A 325 -38.61 -2.26 45.88
CA GLY A 325 -38.59 -1.73 47.25
C GLY A 325 -37.39 -2.19 48.07
N VAL A 326 -36.49 -1.25 48.42
CA VAL A 326 -35.59 -1.15 49.62
C VAL A 326 -34.28 -0.42 49.24
N PRO A 327 -33.78 0.57 50.03
CA PRO A 327 -32.62 1.40 49.64
C PRO A 327 -31.28 1.08 50.36
N SER A 328 -30.19 1.45 49.65
CA SER A 328 -28.88 1.99 50.08
C SER A 328 -27.75 1.12 50.71
N ALA A 329 -26.52 1.49 50.29
CA ALA A 329 -25.20 1.44 50.97
C ALA A 329 -24.15 0.34 50.61
N PRO A 330 -22.83 0.63 50.75
CA PRO A 330 -21.74 0.03 49.95
C PRO A 330 -20.88 -1.02 50.69
N GLY A 331 -20.20 -1.91 49.94
CA GLY A 331 -19.17 -2.83 50.48
C GLY A 331 -18.61 -3.83 49.46
N ILE A 332 -17.28 -3.88 49.34
CA ILE A 332 -16.41 -4.89 48.66
C ILE A 332 -16.25 -6.13 49.60
N PRO A 333 -15.55 -7.28 49.33
CA PRO A 333 -15.14 -8.07 48.13
C PRO A 333 -15.53 -9.60 48.21
N TYR A 334 -14.91 -10.42 47.32
CA TYR A 334 -14.81 -11.91 47.25
C TYR A 334 -15.88 -12.61 46.37
N SER A 335 -15.60 -13.58 45.48
CA SER A 335 -14.81 -14.81 45.68
C SER A 335 -14.43 -15.54 44.37
N ARG A 336 -13.20 -16.08 44.39
CA ARG A 336 -12.67 -17.38 43.90
C ARG A 336 -13.19 -18.05 42.60
N ALA A 337 -12.23 -18.26 41.70
CA ALA A 337 -12.16 -19.33 40.70
C ALA A 337 -11.83 -20.71 41.32
N PRO A 338 -12.22 -21.84 40.69
CA PRO A 338 -11.89 -23.18 41.18
C PRO A 338 -10.52 -23.68 40.70
N LEU A 339 -9.81 -24.33 41.62
CA LEU A 339 -8.56 -25.08 41.44
C LEU A 339 -8.87 -26.59 41.41
N ILE A 340 -8.33 -27.30 40.42
CA ILE A 340 -8.08 -28.75 40.38
C ILE A 340 -6.68 -28.85 39.75
N GLY A 341 -5.65 -29.55 40.21
CA GLY A 341 -5.43 -30.53 41.27
C GLY A 341 -4.12 -31.23 40.87
N VAL A 342 -3.06 -31.05 41.64
CA VAL A 342 -1.68 -31.46 41.33
C VAL A 342 -1.48 -32.95 41.61
N GLY A 343 -0.93 -33.69 40.65
CA GLY A 343 -0.36 -35.03 40.83
C GLY A 343 1.11 -35.03 40.45
N SER A 344 1.99 -35.34 41.41
CA SER A 344 3.45 -35.42 41.25
C SER A 344 3.90 -36.68 40.51
N SER A 345 4.84 -36.51 39.58
CA SER A 345 5.80 -37.56 39.19
C SER A 345 7.15 -36.92 38.88
N ALA A 346 8.21 -37.45 39.49
CA ALA A 346 9.55 -36.89 39.56
C ALA A 346 10.34 -37.04 38.23
N PRO A 347 11.34 -36.16 37.96
CA PRO A 347 12.08 -36.16 36.71
C PRO A 347 13.24 -37.17 36.70
N THR A 348 13.29 -38.02 35.68
CA THR A 348 14.43 -38.90 35.36
C THR A 348 15.54 -38.16 34.60
N LYS A 349 16.79 -38.39 35.00
CA LYS A 349 18.02 -37.80 34.40
C LYS A 349 18.20 -38.17 32.91
N PRO A 350 18.78 -37.27 32.09
CA PRO A 350 19.10 -37.57 30.70
C PRO A 350 20.37 -38.45 30.60
N ARG A 351 20.25 -39.54 29.86
CA ARG A 351 21.34 -40.47 29.54
C ARG A 351 21.89 -40.08 28.16
N GLY A 352 23.19 -39.81 28.09
CA GLY A 352 23.88 -39.42 26.87
C GLY A 352 23.81 -40.49 25.77
N GLY A 353 23.49 -40.06 24.56
CA GLY A 353 23.62 -40.80 23.32
C GLY A 353 24.26 -39.89 22.28
N GLY A 354 25.34 -40.37 21.66
CA GLY A 354 26.10 -39.65 20.64
C GLY A 354 25.29 -39.41 19.35
N PRO A 355 25.82 -38.56 18.44
CA PRO A 355 25.11 -38.18 17.23
C PRO A 355 24.98 -39.35 16.25
N ASP A 356 23.74 -39.61 15.84
CA ASP A 356 23.39 -40.53 14.76
C ASP A 356 23.70 -39.85 13.42
N THR A 357 24.88 -40.14 12.87
CA THR A 357 25.26 -39.69 11.53
C THR A 357 24.67 -40.66 10.52
N GLY A 358 23.53 -40.28 9.93
CA GLY A 358 22.98 -40.96 8.76
C GLY A 358 23.99 -41.06 7.61
N PRO A 359 23.83 -42.03 6.69
CA PRO A 359 24.80 -42.28 5.63
C PRO A 359 24.95 -41.06 4.71
N PRO A 360 26.16 -40.80 4.17
CA PRO A 360 26.42 -39.66 3.30
C PRO A 360 25.65 -39.78 1.97
N PRO A 361 25.28 -38.64 1.35
CA PRO A 361 24.57 -38.65 0.07
C PRO A 361 25.47 -39.18 -1.07
N PRO A 362 24.90 -39.87 -2.08
CA PRO A 362 25.65 -40.39 -3.21
C PRO A 362 26.22 -39.26 -4.08
N THR A 363 27.49 -39.40 -4.46
CA THR A 363 28.33 -38.39 -5.15
C THR A 363 28.25 -38.45 -6.68
N SER A 364 27.18 -39.00 -7.26
CA SER A 364 27.00 -38.99 -8.72
C SER A 364 25.56 -39.32 -9.13
N PHE A 365 24.92 -38.43 -9.88
CA PHE A 365 23.66 -38.71 -10.58
C PHE A 365 23.95 -39.22 -11.99
N PRO A 366 23.38 -40.37 -12.42
CA PRO A 366 23.46 -40.80 -13.81
C PRO A 366 22.73 -39.82 -14.73
N ARG A 367 23.42 -39.37 -15.78
CA ARG A 367 22.91 -38.47 -16.82
C ARG A 367 21.95 -39.23 -17.74
N GLY A 368 20.64 -39.02 -17.59
CA GLY A 368 19.61 -39.55 -18.49
C GLY A 368 19.44 -38.67 -19.74
N GLN A 369 19.42 -39.30 -20.92
CA GLN A 369 19.14 -38.66 -22.21
C GLN A 369 17.64 -38.29 -22.37
N PRO A 370 17.31 -37.28 -23.21
CA PRO A 370 15.97 -36.74 -23.33
C PRO A 370 15.06 -37.64 -24.20
N GLY A 371 13.88 -37.99 -23.67
CA GLY A 371 12.86 -38.75 -24.36
C GLY A 371 11.48 -38.09 -24.26
N THR A 372 10.87 -37.90 -25.41
CA THR A 372 9.51 -37.41 -25.67
C THR A 372 8.41 -38.37 -25.20
N ALA A 373 7.28 -37.82 -24.72
CA ALA A 373 5.89 -38.21 -25.04
C ALA A 373 4.93 -38.08 -23.84
N SER A 374 4.00 -37.13 -23.98
CA SER A 374 2.54 -37.25 -23.79
C SER A 374 1.95 -38.34 -22.87
N ASN A 375 0.98 -37.88 -22.06
CA ASN A 375 -0.12 -38.59 -21.37
C ASN A 375 0.19 -39.24 -20.01
N GLN A 376 -0.21 -38.56 -18.93
CA GLN A 376 -1.18 -39.03 -17.93
C GLN A 376 -1.26 -38.02 -16.77
N PHE A 377 -2.30 -37.19 -16.74
CA PHE A 377 -2.73 -36.50 -15.51
C PHE A 377 -4.17 -36.92 -15.19
N SER A 378 -4.28 -37.83 -14.23
CA SER A 378 -5.51 -38.14 -13.52
C SER A 378 -5.84 -36.98 -12.57
N VAL A 379 -6.99 -36.36 -12.81
CA VAL A 379 -7.56 -35.29 -11.98
C VAL A 379 -7.90 -35.85 -10.61
N THR A 380 -7.21 -35.38 -9.57
CA THR A 380 -7.62 -35.62 -8.18
C THR A 380 -8.37 -34.38 -7.70
N LYS A 381 -9.70 -34.48 -7.60
CA LYS A 381 -10.55 -33.44 -6.99
C LYS A 381 -10.31 -33.37 -5.48
N ALA A 382 -10.11 -32.17 -4.95
CA ALA A 382 -10.01 -31.92 -3.51
C ALA A 382 -11.40 -31.92 -2.84
N PRO A 383 -11.52 -32.39 -1.58
CA PRO A 383 -12.79 -32.69 -0.94
C PRO A 383 -13.31 -31.50 -0.11
N TRP A 384 -13.99 -30.54 -0.73
CA TRP A 384 -14.92 -29.62 -0.03
C TRP A 384 -15.87 -28.86 -0.96
N ALA A 385 -16.07 -29.31 -2.20
CA ALA A 385 -17.16 -28.82 -3.04
C ALA A 385 -18.42 -29.68 -2.79
N LYS A 386 -19.39 -29.11 -2.06
CA LYS A 386 -20.81 -29.45 -2.20
C LYS A 386 -21.56 -28.19 -2.61
#